data_AF-A0AAN9GR44-F1
#
_entry.id   AF-A0AAN9GR44-F1
#
_cell.length_a   1.000
_cell.length_b   1.000
_cell.length_c   1.000
_cell.angle_alpha   90.00
_cell.angle_beta   90.00
_cell.angle_gamma   90.00
#
_symmetry.space_group_name_H-M   'P 1'
#
loop_
_entity.id
_entity.type
_entity.pdbx_description
1 polymer ?
#
loop_
_entity_poly.entity_id
_entity_poly.type
_entity_poly.pdbx_seq_one_letter_code
_entity_poly.pdbx_strand_id
1 'polypeptide(L)'
;MSAVHRANTWEISDSENESDDIKASSSSCVILDQNTSINESNTSSPPARAEDGSISPEGVKISGRRRTRRRTREEVLEELETRTAAKERRREEKDKLKEKKLQEQQIRKEAAERLNLLKPENFIKSLTAHIHAVLLQDAGCDVLLRTLDGLQWRNRIENQGLPNSIRWTQQALQQTEDEDEDGVIEEDQVLMVISHNELEDMVMSHKTVTNQSALTGDMYEGAESQLDHLYKYLTRTAGKVVTILVMIGHQQRSGSWGEDDFDLHLDQHHLDTEELLVHLQLYWNVAVHFLFGWQEVTDHVVALTKALSKRPYKALCGDPDLGFCMDGSWSAGVRVDRDGHGLAQVWTRQIQQLNRVSPAMAKAVTSAYSSPSLLLKAYEELPSEEERRRLLADLTVVGGAKERRVGPELAGRVHRLLTSQNPHLLLD
;
A
#
# COMPACT_ATOMS: atom_id res chain seq x y z
N MET A 1 -3.41 25.35 -3.82
CA MET A 1 -3.83 23.93 -3.64
C MET A 1 -4.09 23.37 -5.03
N SER A 2 -3.38 22.32 -5.46
CA SER A 2 -3.62 21.66 -6.75
C SER A 2 -4.17 20.26 -6.49
N ALA A 3 -5.22 19.87 -7.21
CA ALA A 3 -5.84 18.56 -7.05
C ALA A 3 -5.04 17.50 -7.81
N VAL A 4 -4.38 16.60 -7.10
CA VAL A 4 -3.71 15.44 -7.71
C VAL A 4 -4.78 14.48 -8.21
N HIS A 5 -4.92 14.34 -9.53
CA HIS A 5 -5.82 13.36 -10.13
C HIS A 5 -5.25 11.94 -9.97
N ARG A 6 -6.12 11.02 -9.54
CA ARG A 6 -5.79 9.61 -9.32
C ARG A 6 -5.65 8.89 -10.65
N ALA A 7 -4.46 8.35 -10.92
CA ALA A 7 -4.22 7.49 -12.08
C ALA A 7 -4.74 6.07 -11.77
N ASN A 8 -6.00 5.79 -12.13
CA ASN A 8 -6.53 4.43 -12.16
C ASN A 8 -5.94 3.62 -13.33
N THR A 9 -6.08 2.29 -13.25
CA THR A 9 -5.64 1.27 -14.24
C THR A 9 -4.14 1.23 -14.55
N TRP A 10 -3.46 0.24 -13.97
CA TRP A 10 -2.25 -0.36 -14.54
C TRP A 10 -2.57 -1.81 -14.93
N GLU A 11 -2.81 -2.04 -16.22
CA GLU A 11 -2.54 -3.35 -16.81
C GLU A 11 -1.18 -3.29 -17.52
N ILE A 12 -0.41 -4.36 -17.42
CA ILE A 12 0.95 -4.47 -17.99
C ILE A 12 0.85 -5.14 -19.35
N SER A 13 1.37 -4.50 -20.39
CA SER A 13 1.53 -5.11 -21.73
C SER A 13 2.76 -4.55 -22.42
N ASP A 14 3.94 -5.10 -22.08
CA ASP A 14 5.17 -4.87 -22.84
C ASP A 14 5.09 -5.61 -24.19
N SER A 15 4.75 -4.89 -25.26
CA SER A 15 4.73 -5.45 -26.62
C SER A 15 4.90 -4.38 -27.70
N GLU A 16 6.09 -3.78 -27.79
CA GLU A 16 6.51 -3.05 -29.00
C GLU A 16 7.44 -3.95 -29.83
N ASN A 17 6.95 -4.40 -30.99
CA ASN A 17 7.75 -5.11 -31.99
C ASN A 17 8.38 -4.09 -32.95
N GLU A 18 9.68 -4.24 -33.23
CA GLU A 18 10.44 -3.35 -34.11
C GLU A 18 9.87 -3.27 -35.54
N SER A 19 10.12 -2.13 -36.22
CA SER A 19 9.95 -1.99 -37.67
C SER A 19 10.88 -0.91 -38.27
N ASP A 20 12.19 -1.19 -38.25
CA ASP A 20 13.17 -0.36 -38.97
C ASP A 20 13.26 -0.75 -40.46
N ASP A 21 12.98 0.22 -41.34
CA ASP A 21 13.05 0.08 -42.81
C ASP A 21 14.52 0.17 -43.30
N ILE A 22 15.11 -0.94 -43.76
CA ILE A 22 16.39 -0.92 -44.50
C ILE A 22 16.22 -1.47 -45.93
N LYS A 23 16.78 -0.73 -46.90
CA LYS A 23 16.57 -0.94 -48.33
C LYS A 23 17.50 -1.98 -48.97
N ALA A 24 16.87 -2.88 -49.72
CA ALA A 24 17.20 -3.34 -51.08
C ALA A 24 18.65 -3.76 -51.44
N SER A 25 18.77 -4.95 -52.07
CA SER A 25 19.41 -5.07 -53.40
C SER A 25 19.26 -6.47 -54.04
N SER A 26 19.21 -6.48 -55.38
CA SER A 26 19.68 -7.53 -56.31
C SER A 26 19.08 -8.96 -56.33
N SER A 27 18.35 -9.24 -57.42
CA SER A 27 18.58 -10.36 -58.37
C SER A 27 18.26 -11.84 -58.05
N SER A 28 17.68 -12.48 -59.08
CA SER A 28 17.74 -13.91 -59.46
C SER A 28 17.04 -14.99 -58.62
N CYS A 29 15.83 -15.33 -59.08
CA CYS A 29 15.39 -16.69 -59.46
C CYS A 29 16.24 -17.91 -59.01
N VAL A 30 15.58 -18.84 -58.28
CA VAL A 30 15.63 -20.30 -58.51
C VAL A 30 14.21 -20.86 -58.30
N ILE A 31 13.79 -21.82 -59.12
CA ILE A 31 12.56 -22.62 -58.95
C ILE A 31 12.92 -23.94 -58.28
N LEU A 32 12.07 -24.46 -57.38
CA LEU A 32 12.05 -25.89 -57.05
C LEU A 32 10.66 -26.34 -56.56
N ASP A 33 10.05 -27.24 -57.32
CA ASP A 33 8.81 -27.93 -56.94
C ASP A 33 9.05 -28.96 -55.82
N GLN A 34 8.00 -29.23 -55.04
CA GLN A 34 7.59 -30.63 -54.87
C GLN A 34 6.11 -30.78 -54.50
N ASN A 35 5.45 -31.72 -55.17
CA ASN A 35 4.06 -32.08 -54.94
C ASN A 35 3.94 -33.11 -53.80
N THR A 36 2.81 -33.08 -53.08
CA THR A 36 2.15 -34.33 -52.68
C THR A 36 0.64 -34.09 -52.61
N SER A 37 -0.15 -35.07 -53.03
CA SER A 37 -1.60 -34.96 -53.28
C SER A 37 -2.38 -36.11 -52.61
N ILE A 38 -3.70 -36.22 -52.91
CA ILE A 38 -4.65 -37.31 -52.55
C ILE A 38 -5.23 -37.15 -51.12
N ASN A 39 -6.55 -37.19 -50.82
CA ASN A 39 -7.88 -37.21 -51.52
C ASN A 39 -8.95 -36.75 -50.44
N GLU A 40 -10.28 -36.62 -50.53
CA GLU A 40 -11.43 -36.79 -51.48
C GLU A 40 -12.70 -36.12 -50.83
N SER A 41 -13.95 -36.03 -51.34
CA SER A 41 -14.62 -36.29 -52.65
C SER A 41 -15.95 -35.48 -52.74
N ASN A 42 -16.59 -35.48 -53.92
CA ASN A 42 -18.05 -35.50 -54.20
C ASN A 42 -19.10 -34.90 -53.22
N THR A 43 -19.94 -33.99 -53.72
CA THR A 43 -21.36 -34.26 -54.08
C THR A 43 -22.02 -33.09 -54.85
N SER A 44 -23.24 -33.25 -55.35
CA SER A 44 -23.79 -32.51 -56.52
C SER A 44 -25.13 -31.77 -56.31
N SER A 45 -25.29 -30.64 -57.02
CA SER A 45 -26.44 -30.16 -57.84
C SER A 45 -27.90 -30.44 -57.38
N PRO A 46 -28.84 -29.46 -57.50
CA PRO A 46 -29.46 -29.15 -58.81
C PRO A 46 -29.90 -27.67 -59.09
N PRO A 47 -30.38 -27.32 -60.30
CA PRO A 47 -30.63 -25.92 -60.73
C PRO A 47 -32.05 -25.57 -61.27
N ALA A 48 -32.32 -24.27 -61.50
CA ALA A 48 -33.32 -23.69 -62.43
C ALA A 48 -32.79 -22.31 -62.91
N ARG A 49 -32.91 -21.80 -64.15
CA ARG A 49 -34.02 -21.66 -65.13
C ARG A 49 -35.19 -20.80 -64.62
N ALA A 50 -35.79 -19.86 -65.36
CA ALA A 50 -35.45 -19.15 -66.62
C ALA A 50 -36.36 -17.87 -66.67
N GLU A 51 -36.49 -16.99 -67.68
CA GLU A 51 -36.10 -16.82 -69.11
C GLU A 51 -35.62 -15.35 -69.30
N ASP A 52 -34.66 -14.99 -70.16
CA ASP A 52 -34.68 -14.78 -71.64
C ASP A 52 -35.51 -13.56 -72.14
N GLY A 53 -35.05 -12.87 -73.19
CA GLY A 53 -35.67 -11.62 -73.69
C GLY A 53 -34.75 -10.68 -74.48
N SER A 54 -34.37 -11.04 -75.71
CA SER A 54 -33.60 -10.18 -76.64
C SER A 54 -34.43 -9.05 -77.26
N ILE A 55 -33.82 -7.90 -77.59
CA ILE A 55 -34.08 -7.12 -78.83
C ILE A 55 -32.97 -6.06 -79.07
N SER A 56 -32.63 -5.87 -80.34
CA SER A 56 -32.04 -4.64 -80.89
C SER A 56 -32.58 -4.48 -82.32
N PRO A 57 -32.81 -3.25 -82.79
CA PRO A 57 -31.91 -2.73 -83.83
C PRO A 57 -31.60 -1.22 -83.71
N GLU A 58 -30.93 -0.71 -84.74
CA GLU A 58 -30.24 0.59 -84.85
C GLU A 58 -31.16 1.84 -84.85
N GLY A 59 -30.63 3.01 -84.48
CA GLY A 59 -31.44 4.24 -84.36
C GLY A 59 -30.74 5.60 -84.12
N VAL A 60 -29.65 5.90 -84.85
CA VAL A 60 -29.10 7.26 -85.12
C VAL A 60 -28.99 8.29 -83.95
N LYS A 61 -27.76 8.41 -83.40
CA LYS A 61 -27.05 9.66 -83.00
C LYS A 61 -27.85 10.84 -82.38
N ILE A 62 -27.64 11.09 -81.07
CA ILE A 62 -27.50 12.46 -80.52
C ILE A 62 -26.14 12.58 -79.79
N SER A 63 -25.46 13.72 -79.94
CA SER A 63 -24.05 13.92 -79.61
C SER A 63 -23.77 14.26 -78.13
N GLY A 64 -23.91 13.25 -77.25
CA GLY A 64 -23.56 13.32 -75.82
C GLY A 64 -22.06 13.51 -75.53
N ARG A 65 -21.50 14.67 -75.87
CA ARG A 65 -20.07 15.00 -75.72
C ARG A 65 -19.71 15.20 -74.24
N ARG A 66 -19.45 14.12 -73.50
CA ARG A 66 -18.82 14.17 -72.16
C ARG A 66 -17.41 14.76 -72.28
N ARG A 67 -17.34 16.09 -72.23
CA ARG A 67 -16.09 16.87 -72.17
C ARG A 67 -15.34 16.49 -70.89
N THR A 68 -14.18 15.84 -71.01
CA THR A 68 -13.17 15.86 -69.95
C THR A 68 -12.76 17.32 -69.74
N ARG A 69 -13.25 17.97 -68.68
CA ARG A 69 -12.94 19.38 -68.36
C ARG A 69 -11.44 19.47 -68.11
N ARG A 70 -10.71 20.04 -69.07
CA ARG A 70 -9.28 20.33 -68.95
C ARG A 70 -9.14 21.40 -67.86
N ARG A 71 -8.65 21.00 -66.68
CA ARG A 71 -8.52 21.89 -65.51
C ARG A 71 -7.73 23.15 -65.89
N THR A 72 -8.12 24.31 -65.36
CA THR A 72 -7.36 25.55 -65.60
C THR A 72 -6.02 25.50 -64.87
N ARG A 73 -5.08 26.37 -65.26
CA ARG A 73 -3.77 26.43 -64.62
C ARG A 73 -3.86 26.89 -63.16
N GLU A 74 -4.88 27.69 -62.83
CA GLU A 74 -5.19 28.15 -61.48
C GLU A 74 -5.86 27.05 -60.64
N GLU A 75 -6.87 26.33 -61.17
CA GLU A 75 -7.48 25.17 -60.48
C GLU A 75 -6.42 24.14 -60.02
N VAL A 76 -5.37 23.94 -60.83
CA VAL A 76 -4.27 23.00 -60.52
C VAL A 76 -3.25 23.59 -59.53
N LEU A 77 -3.14 24.92 -59.40
CA LEU A 77 -2.28 25.58 -58.42
C LEU A 77 -2.96 25.59 -57.03
N GLU A 78 -4.24 25.96 -56.95
CA GLU A 78 -5.01 25.94 -55.70
C GLU A 78 -5.10 24.52 -55.09
N GLU A 79 -5.29 23.49 -55.92
CA GLU A 79 -5.25 22.08 -55.52
C GLU A 79 -3.85 21.63 -55.03
N LEU A 80 -2.79 22.34 -55.45
CA LEU A 80 -1.42 22.10 -55.00
C LEU A 80 -1.14 22.79 -53.66
N GLU A 81 -1.55 24.05 -53.52
CA GLU A 81 -1.37 24.89 -52.34
C GLU A 81 -2.18 24.39 -51.14
N THR A 82 -3.46 24.05 -51.35
CA THR A 82 -4.30 23.41 -50.33
C THR A 82 -3.70 22.08 -49.87
N ARG A 83 -3.12 21.30 -50.80
CA ARG A 83 -2.45 20.03 -50.51
C ARG A 83 -1.08 20.20 -49.83
N THR A 84 -0.38 21.32 -49.99
CA THR A 84 0.81 21.63 -49.19
C THR A 84 0.43 22.11 -47.79
N ALA A 85 -0.52 23.02 -47.65
CA ALA A 85 -1.02 23.50 -46.36
C ALA A 85 -1.62 22.36 -45.51
N ALA A 86 -2.34 21.42 -46.12
CA ALA A 86 -2.85 20.23 -45.43
C ALA A 86 -1.72 19.28 -44.98
N LYS A 87 -0.61 19.18 -45.72
CA LYS A 87 0.57 18.40 -45.31
C LYS A 87 1.37 19.07 -44.20
N GLU A 88 1.39 20.40 -44.19
CA GLU A 88 2.05 21.24 -43.19
C GLU A 88 1.33 21.17 -41.84
N ARG A 89 0.01 21.37 -41.82
CA ARG A 89 -0.82 21.15 -40.62
C ARG A 89 -0.67 19.73 -40.08
N ARG A 90 -0.68 18.70 -40.94
CA ARG A 90 -0.46 17.30 -40.56
C ARG A 90 1.00 16.95 -40.18
N ARG A 91 1.94 17.90 -40.29
CA ARG A 91 3.27 17.82 -39.66
C ARG A 91 3.22 18.47 -38.28
N GLU A 92 2.78 19.72 -38.20
CA GLU A 92 2.60 20.44 -36.94
C GLU A 92 1.80 19.63 -35.90
N GLU A 93 0.67 19.04 -36.28
CA GLU A 93 -0.15 18.19 -35.41
C GLU A 93 0.61 16.97 -34.89
N LYS A 94 1.46 16.36 -35.74
CA LYS A 94 2.28 15.21 -35.36
C LYS A 94 3.44 15.62 -34.46
N ASP A 95 4.04 16.77 -34.70
CA ASP A 95 5.20 17.23 -33.93
C ASP A 95 4.76 17.77 -32.56
N LYS A 96 3.62 18.50 -32.49
CA LYS A 96 2.92 18.84 -31.23
C LYS A 96 2.47 17.59 -30.44
N LEU A 97 2.10 16.50 -31.13
CA LEU A 97 1.77 15.22 -30.48
C LEU A 97 3.02 14.50 -29.94
N LYS A 98 4.15 14.52 -30.66
CA LYS A 98 5.44 13.98 -30.16
C LYS A 98 5.92 14.76 -28.95
N GLU A 99 5.88 16.09 -29.00
CA GLU A 99 6.29 16.97 -27.91
C GLU A 99 5.51 16.66 -26.64
N LYS A 100 4.18 16.56 -26.74
CA LYS A 100 3.32 16.13 -25.62
C LYS A 100 3.67 14.74 -25.09
N LYS A 101 3.92 13.76 -25.96
CA LYS A 101 4.35 12.41 -25.55
C LYS A 101 5.69 12.41 -24.83
N LEU A 102 6.65 13.23 -25.26
CA LEU A 102 7.95 13.35 -24.60
C LEU A 102 7.81 14.04 -23.22
N GLN A 103 6.99 15.07 -23.11
CA GLN A 103 6.65 15.72 -21.83
C GLN A 103 5.96 14.73 -20.88
N GLU A 104 4.97 13.97 -21.37
CA GLU A 104 4.26 12.93 -20.59
C GLU A 104 5.21 11.81 -20.14
N GLN A 105 6.11 11.34 -21.01
CA GLN A 105 7.13 10.35 -20.70
C GLN A 105 8.13 10.85 -19.65
N GLN A 106 8.55 12.10 -19.74
CA GLN A 106 9.45 12.73 -18.77
C GLN A 106 8.79 12.88 -17.40
N ILE A 107 7.55 13.40 -17.34
CA ILE A 107 6.75 13.50 -16.10
C ILE A 107 6.54 12.11 -15.47
N ARG A 108 6.27 11.07 -16.29
CA ARG A 108 6.12 9.69 -15.83
C ARG A 108 7.43 9.11 -15.27
N LYS A 109 8.57 9.46 -15.87
CA LYS A 109 9.92 9.06 -15.40
C LYS A 109 10.26 9.72 -14.07
N GLU A 110 10.06 11.04 -13.95
CA GLU A 110 10.28 11.81 -12.71
C GLU A 110 9.37 11.32 -11.58
N ALA A 111 8.10 11.03 -11.87
CA ALA A 111 7.17 10.44 -10.90
C ALA A 111 7.61 9.04 -10.43
N ALA A 112 8.11 8.20 -11.35
CA ALA A 112 8.63 6.87 -11.02
C ALA A 112 9.92 6.94 -10.18
N GLU A 113 10.81 7.89 -10.49
CA GLU A 113 12.04 8.14 -9.71
C GLU A 113 11.72 8.67 -8.31
N ARG A 114 10.81 9.64 -8.19
CA ARG A 114 10.31 10.14 -6.89
C ARG A 114 9.67 9.02 -6.06
N LEU A 115 8.83 8.18 -6.67
CA LEU A 115 8.26 7.00 -6.00
C LEU A 115 9.34 6.02 -5.54
N ASN A 116 10.40 5.81 -6.34
CA ASN A 116 11.49 4.90 -6.01
C ASN A 116 12.37 5.40 -4.86
N LEU A 117 12.57 6.72 -4.73
CA LEU A 117 13.22 7.36 -3.58
C LEU A 117 12.38 7.22 -2.30
N LEU A 118 11.06 7.36 -2.41
CA LEU A 118 10.12 7.26 -1.29
C LEU A 118 9.88 5.84 -0.78
N LYS A 119 10.34 4.79 -1.49
CA LYS A 119 10.26 3.40 -1.00
C LYS A 119 11.03 3.25 0.33
N PRO A 120 10.52 2.49 1.33
CA PRO A 120 11.15 2.41 2.65
C PRO A 120 12.62 1.97 2.64
N GLU A 121 13.00 1.08 1.72
CA GLU A 121 14.37 0.57 1.53
C GLU A 121 15.36 1.65 1.05
N ASN A 122 14.88 2.73 0.44
CA ASN A 122 15.69 3.85 -0.02
C ASN A 122 15.55 5.04 0.91
N PHE A 123 14.33 5.37 1.33
CA PHE A 123 14.07 6.46 2.26
C PHE A 123 14.73 6.25 3.64
N ILE A 124 14.90 5.01 4.11
CA ILE A 124 15.62 4.78 5.38
C ILE A 124 17.10 5.27 5.35
N LYS A 125 17.65 5.49 4.15
CA LYS A 125 19.00 6.04 3.92
C LYS A 125 19.02 7.59 3.95
N SER A 126 17.87 8.26 3.77
CA SER A 126 17.76 9.72 3.92
C SER A 126 17.48 10.15 5.36
N LEU A 127 17.06 9.24 6.23
CA LEU A 127 16.99 9.48 7.67
C LEU A 127 18.38 9.64 8.30
N THR A 128 18.43 10.37 9.41
CA THR A 128 19.57 10.47 10.34
C THR A 128 19.05 10.42 11.76
N ALA A 129 19.62 9.56 12.62
CA ALA A 129 19.31 9.50 14.04
C ALA A 129 20.24 10.42 14.85
N HIS A 130 19.69 11.38 15.58
CA HIS A 130 20.41 12.34 16.42
C HIS A 130 20.33 11.86 17.87
N ILE A 131 21.45 11.38 18.41
CA ILE A 131 21.55 10.77 19.73
C ILE A 131 22.14 11.79 20.71
N HIS A 132 21.43 12.06 21.82
CA HIS A 132 21.93 12.97 22.84
C HIS A 132 23.10 12.34 23.60
N ALA A 133 24.26 13.02 23.70
CA ALA A 133 25.49 12.40 24.20
C ALA A 133 25.42 11.87 25.65
N VAL A 134 24.53 12.42 26.49
CA VAL A 134 24.29 11.90 27.86
C VAL A 134 23.72 10.47 27.84
N LEU A 135 22.94 10.12 26.82
CA LEU A 135 22.43 8.75 26.62
C LEU A 135 23.56 7.72 26.42
N LEU A 136 24.73 8.17 25.96
CA LEU A 136 25.91 7.34 25.72
C LEU A 136 26.84 7.25 26.93
N GLN A 137 26.40 7.73 28.11
CA GLN A 137 27.11 7.55 29.38
C GLN A 137 26.70 6.26 30.10
N ASP A 138 25.57 5.65 29.73
CA ASP A 138 25.16 4.34 30.25
C ASP A 138 25.99 3.20 29.64
N ALA A 139 26.36 2.23 30.47
CA ALA A 139 27.25 1.13 30.11
C ALA A 139 26.71 0.18 29.02
N GLY A 140 25.40 0.14 28.76
CA GLY A 140 24.79 -0.73 27.74
C GLY A 140 24.50 -0.05 26.40
N CYS A 141 24.84 1.23 26.22
CA CYS A 141 24.59 1.95 24.96
C CYS A 141 25.39 1.40 23.75
N ASP A 142 26.40 0.53 23.98
CA ASP A 142 27.15 -0.12 22.90
C ASP A 142 26.27 -1.01 22.01
N VAL A 143 25.24 -1.66 22.59
CA VAL A 143 24.25 -2.47 21.87
C VAL A 143 23.53 -1.64 20.80
N LEU A 144 23.14 -0.41 21.16
CA LEU A 144 22.50 0.52 20.24
C LEU A 144 23.46 0.95 19.12
N LEU A 145 24.65 1.44 19.47
CA LEU A 145 25.62 1.94 18.50
C LEU A 145 26.06 0.84 17.52
N ARG A 146 26.35 -0.36 18.01
CA ARG A 146 26.74 -1.52 17.18
C ARG A 146 25.61 -2.00 16.27
N THR A 147 24.35 -1.85 16.69
CA THR A 147 23.21 -2.19 15.85
C THR A 147 22.98 -1.16 14.76
N LEU A 148 23.14 0.13 15.05
CA LEU A 148 23.05 1.20 14.04
C LEU A 148 24.20 1.13 13.01
N ASP A 149 25.42 0.80 13.45
CA ASP A 149 26.58 0.56 12.59
C ASP A 149 26.38 -0.69 11.70
N GLY A 150 25.95 -1.82 12.29
CA GLY A 150 25.63 -3.04 11.56
C GLY A 150 24.47 -2.90 10.56
N LEU A 151 23.57 -1.93 10.77
CA LEU A 151 22.50 -1.55 9.83
C LEU A 151 22.95 -0.48 8.81
N GLN A 152 24.15 0.10 8.97
CA GLN A 152 24.71 1.18 8.15
C GLN A 152 23.81 2.42 8.07
N TRP A 153 23.13 2.76 9.18
CA TRP A 153 22.23 3.90 9.25
C TRP A 153 22.94 5.17 9.71
N ARG A 154 22.62 6.31 9.07
CA ARG A 154 23.22 7.60 9.43
C ARG A 154 22.82 7.98 10.85
N ASN A 155 23.82 8.28 11.68
CA ASN A 155 23.62 8.74 13.04
C ASN A 155 24.60 9.88 13.37
N ARG A 156 24.23 10.74 14.31
CA ARG A 156 25.00 11.88 14.81
C ARG A 156 24.89 11.91 16.33
N ILE A 157 25.97 12.27 17.01
CA ILE A 157 26.01 12.44 18.47
C ILE A 157 26.02 13.94 18.76
N GLU A 158 25.04 14.42 19.53
CA GLU A 158 24.80 15.85 19.73
C GLU A 158 24.54 16.18 21.21
N ASN A 159 24.84 17.42 21.61
CA ASN A 159 24.57 17.95 22.96
C ASN A 159 23.38 18.92 22.96
N GLN A 160 22.44 18.74 22.02
CA GLN A 160 21.32 19.67 21.80
C GLN A 160 19.98 18.92 21.80
N GLY A 161 18.97 19.54 22.40
CA GLY A 161 17.62 18.99 22.55
C GLY A 161 17.35 18.51 23.97
N LEU A 162 16.45 17.54 24.11
CA LEU A 162 16.08 16.91 25.36
C LEU A 162 17.23 15.96 25.83
N PRO A 163 17.63 15.97 27.13
CA PRO A 163 18.56 14.97 27.65
C PRO A 163 18.06 13.53 27.47
N ASN A 164 19.00 12.59 27.43
CA ASN A 164 18.79 11.17 27.19
C ASN A 164 17.89 10.81 25.97
N SER A 165 17.79 11.70 24.98
CA SER A 165 16.88 11.53 23.84
C SER A 165 17.54 11.06 22.55
N ILE A 166 16.72 10.49 21.68
CA ILE A 166 17.01 10.22 20.27
C ILE A 166 15.92 10.92 19.44
N ARG A 167 16.36 11.73 18.48
CA ARG A 167 15.51 12.44 17.49
C ARG A 167 15.85 11.97 16.09
N TRP A 168 14.99 12.22 15.11
CA TRP A 168 15.25 11.93 13.70
C TRP A 168 15.14 13.17 12.84
N THR A 169 16.00 13.25 11.83
CA THR A 169 15.80 14.16 10.69
C THR A 169 15.76 13.35 9.40
N GLN A 170 15.06 13.85 8.39
CA GLN A 170 15.17 13.39 7.01
C GLN A 170 15.85 14.47 6.17
N GLN A 171 16.67 14.04 5.21
CA GLN A 171 17.17 14.94 4.16
C GLN A 171 16.06 15.20 3.14
N ALA A 172 15.79 16.47 2.86
CA ALA A 172 14.72 16.90 1.97
C ALA A 172 14.94 16.37 0.55
N LEU A 173 13.91 15.73 -0.01
CA LEU A 173 13.92 15.14 -1.36
C LEU A 173 13.66 16.16 -2.48
N GLN A 174 13.71 17.46 -2.16
CA GLN A 174 13.52 18.54 -3.12
C GLN A 174 14.61 19.59 -2.90
N GLN A 175 15.52 19.70 -3.86
CA GLN A 175 16.31 20.92 -4.05
C GLN A 175 15.37 21.95 -4.70
N THR A 176 14.92 22.93 -3.92
CA THR A 176 14.48 24.21 -4.48
C THR A 176 15.71 25.02 -4.86
N GLU A 177 15.62 25.84 -5.90
CA GLU A 177 16.77 26.57 -6.46
C GLU A 177 17.10 27.87 -5.69
N ASP A 178 16.39 28.15 -4.59
CA ASP A 178 16.61 29.26 -3.66
C ASP A 178 17.50 28.84 -2.46
N GLU A 179 18.33 29.75 -1.98
CA GLU A 179 19.58 29.47 -1.23
C GLU A 179 19.45 29.22 0.29
N ASP A 180 20.45 28.53 0.85
CA ASP A 180 20.95 28.63 2.24
C ASP A 180 20.06 28.25 3.45
N GLU A 181 19.16 27.27 3.33
CA GLU A 181 18.86 26.35 4.46
C GLU A 181 19.36 24.93 4.14
N ASP A 182 20.15 24.33 5.05
CA ASP A 182 20.56 22.92 4.97
C ASP A 182 19.31 22.06 5.05
N GLY A 183 18.94 21.43 3.92
CA GLY A 183 17.62 20.84 3.67
C GLY A 183 17.32 19.61 4.53
N VAL A 184 17.04 19.85 5.81
CA VAL A 184 16.96 18.85 6.88
C VAL A 184 15.65 19.06 7.64
N ILE A 185 14.68 18.18 7.43
CA ILE A 185 13.37 18.24 8.06
C ILE A 185 13.41 17.39 9.33
N GLU A 186 13.12 17.97 10.49
CA GLU A 186 13.06 17.24 11.77
C GLU A 186 11.72 16.50 11.91
N GLU A 187 11.77 15.18 12.15
CA GLU A 187 10.59 14.34 12.37
C GLU A 187 9.85 14.72 13.68
N ASP A 188 8.58 14.35 13.78
CA ASP A 188 7.77 14.61 14.98
C ASP A 188 8.11 13.69 16.17
N GLN A 189 8.77 12.55 15.95
CA GLN A 189 9.03 11.55 16.99
C GLN A 189 10.31 11.83 17.78
N VAL A 190 10.22 11.66 19.10
CA VAL A 190 11.35 11.70 20.03
C VAL A 190 11.26 10.49 20.96
N LEU A 191 12.34 9.71 21.07
CA LEU A 191 12.48 8.75 22.17
C LEU A 191 13.29 9.40 23.29
N MET A 192 12.89 9.23 24.54
CA MET A 192 13.66 9.56 25.73
C MET A 192 13.89 8.27 26.51
N VAL A 193 15.12 7.96 26.91
CA VAL A 193 15.42 6.74 27.68
C VAL A 193 15.79 7.15 29.10
N ILE A 194 15.19 6.52 30.10
CA ILE A 194 15.49 6.77 31.52
C ILE A 194 15.61 5.44 32.27
N SER A 195 16.39 5.42 33.33
CA SER A 195 16.38 4.33 34.32
C SER A 195 15.13 4.38 35.20
N HIS A 196 14.83 3.27 35.87
CA HIS A 196 13.78 3.22 36.88
C HIS A 196 13.96 4.29 37.98
N ASN A 197 15.19 4.50 38.46
CA ASN A 197 15.50 5.51 39.48
C ASN A 197 15.19 6.94 39.00
N GLU A 198 15.51 7.26 37.74
CA GLU A 198 15.19 8.56 37.15
C GLU A 198 13.67 8.76 36.99
N LEU A 199 12.89 7.69 36.80
CA LEU A 199 11.42 7.76 36.88
C LEU A 199 10.94 8.03 38.31
N GLU A 200 11.52 7.39 39.33
CA GLU A 200 11.18 7.68 40.74
C GLU A 200 11.45 9.16 41.07
N ASP A 201 12.58 9.71 40.63
CA ASP A 201 12.90 11.15 40.75
C ASP A 201 11.87 12.04 40.02
N MET A 202 11.39 11.64 38.84
CA MET A 202 10.31 12.34 38.14
C MET A 202 8.97 12.27 38.90
N VAL A 203 8.59 11.12 39.46
CA VAL A 203 7.38 10.95 40.28
C VAL A 203 7.45 11.83 41.54
N MET A 204 8.60 11.84 42.23
CA MET A 204 8.80 12.68 43.41
C MET A 204 8.81 14.17 43.06
N SER A 205 9.41 14.55 41.92
CA SER A 205 9.34 15.92 41.40
C SER A 205 7.88 16.33 41.12
N HIS A 206 7.11 15.50 40.40
CA HIS A 206 5.69 15.74 40.12
C HIS A 206 4.87 15.96 41.40
N LYS A 207 5.02 15.10 42.41
CA LYS A 207 4.40 15.29 43.73
C LYS A 207 4.73 16.64 44.34
N THR A 208 6.00 17.06 44.33
CA THR A 208 6.37 18.34 44.95
C THR A 208 5.72 19.52 44.24
N VAL A 209 5.65 19.54 42.91
CA VAL A 209 4.98 20.59 42.13
C VAL A 209 3.47 20.60 42.41
N THR A 210 2.80 19.45 42.33
CA THR A 210 1.35 19.32 42.56
C THR A 210 0.96 19.73 43.99
N ASN A 211 1.77 19.38 45.00
CA ASN A 211 1.51 19.77 46.39
C ASN A 211 1.89 21.24 46.69
N GLN A 212 2.95 21.79 46.09
CA GLN A 212 3.32 23.21 46.25
C GLN A 212 2.28 24.15 45.63
N SER A 213 1.50 23.70 44.64
CA SER A 213 0.33 24.44 44.15
C SER A 213 -0.73 24.72 45.23
N ALA A 214 -0.68 24.06 46.39
CA ALA A 214 -1.61 24.29 47.50
C ALA A 214 -1.09 25.27 48.58
N LEU A 215 0.23 25.50 48.69
CA LEU A 215 0.82 26.35 49.74
C LEU A 215 2.01 27.19 49.25
N THR A 216 1.84 28.50 49.42
CA THR A 216 2.81 29.61 49.33
C THR A 216 4.25 29.24 48.97
N GLY A 217 4.67 29.62 47.76
CA GLY A 217 5.99 29.25 47.23
C GLY A 217 7.18 29.98 47.86
N ASP A 218 8.33 29.33 47.71
CA ASP A 218 9.67 29.92 47.78
C ASP A 218 10.50 29.26 46.65
N MET A 219 11.36 30.02 45.95
CA MET A 219 12.09 29.48 44.79
C MET A 219 13.48 29.00 45.17
N TYR A 220 13.70 27.68 45.09
CA TYR A 220 15.03 27.09 45.17
C TYR A 220 15.58 26.83 43.77
N GLU A 221 16.76 27.39 43.46
CA GLU A 221 17.56 26.99 42.29
C GLU A 221 18.17 25.59 42.52
N GLY A 222 17.32 24.56 42.45
CA GLY A 222 17.74 23.17 42.35
C GLY A 222 18.32 22.86 40.97
N ALA A 223 19.05 21.75 40.86
CA ALA A 223 19.36 21.19 39.54
C ALA A 223 18.04 20.81 38.84
N GLU A 224 17.87 21.22 37.58
CA GLU A 224 16.62 20.99 36.85
C GLU A 224 16.31 19.49 36.74
N SER A 225 15.12 19.06 37.18
CA SER A 225 14.74 17.64 37.12
C SER A 225 14.58 17.17 35.67
N GLN A 226 14.58 15.85 35.44
CA GLN A 226 14.28 15.33 34.10
C GLN A 226 12.85 15.66 33.66
N LEU A 227 11.93 15.81 34.62
CA LEU A 227 10.57 16.29 34.39
C LEU A 227 10.54 17.75 33.94
N ASP A 228 11.37 18.63 34.53
CA ASP A 228 11.50 20.03 34.10
C ASP A 228 12.05 20.14 32.69
N HIS A 229 13.09 19.36 32.36
CA HIS A 229 13.65 19.30 31.01
C HIS A 229 12.59 18.84 29.99
N LEU A 230 11.80 17.81 30.35
CA LEU A 230 10.71 17.28 29.52
C LEU A 230 9.61 18.33 29.31
N TYR A 231 9.09 18.97 30.36
CA TYR A 231 8.07 20.02 30.23
C TYR A 231 8.58 21.25 29.49
N LYS A 232 9.83 21.68 29.70
CA LYS A 232 10.46 22.77 28.94
C LYS A 232 10.63 22.43 27.46
N TYR A 233 10.93 21.18 27.14
CA TYR A 233 10.97 20.70 25.75
C TYR A 233 9.57 20.72 25.12
N LEU A 234 8.61 20.01 25.72
CA LEU A 234 7.22 19.90 25.22
C LEU A 234 6.54 21.25 25.03
N THR A 235 6.70 22.18 25.99
CA THR A 235 6.13 23.54 25.90
C THR A 235 6.74 24.37 24.76
N ARG A 236 7.98 24.04 24.34
CA ARG A 236 8.76 24.79 23.34
C ARG A 236 8.69 24.16 21.95
N THR A 237 8.40 22.87 21.83
CA THR A 237 8.35 22.12 20.57
C THR A 237 6.94 21.63 20.25
N ALA A 238 6.11 22.52 19.70
CA ALA A 238 4.76 22.18 19.26
C ALA A 238 4.76 21.04 18.22
N GLY A 239 3.85 20.07 18.37
CA GLY A 239 3.65 18.97 17.43
C GLY A 239 4.66 17.83 17.52
N LYS A 240 5.59 17.83 18.48
CA LYS A 240 6.42 16.65 18.78
C LYS A 240 5.66 15.63 19.62
N VAL A 241 5.97 14.35 19.42
CA VAL A 241 5.47 13.23 20.21
C VAL A 241 6.67 12.57 20.90
N VAL A 242 6.72 12.68 22.24
CA VAL A 242 7.76 12.03 23.04
C VAL A 242 7.26 10.67 23.50
N THR A 243 8.10 9.64 23.38
CA THR A 243 7.90 8.35 24.03
C THR A 243 9.05 8.09 25.00
N ILE A 244 8.73 7.85 26.27
CA ILE A 244 9.69 7.51 27.31
C ILE A 244 9.86 5.98 27.35
N LEU A 245 11.11 5.54 27.38
CA LEU A 245 11.50 4.14 27.55
C LEU A 245 12.18 3.99 28.91
N VAL A 246 11.50 3.34 29.85
CA VAL A 246 11.95 3.17 31.24
C VAL A 246 12.66 1.83 31.38
N MET A 247 13.92 1.88 31.78
CA MET A 247 14.82 0.74 31.89
C MET A 247 14.75 0.12 33.29
N ILE A 248 14.17 -1.09 33.38
CA ILE A 248 14.07 -1.87 34.61
C ILE A 248 15.30 -2.77 34.75
N GLY A 249 15.96 -2.71 35.91
CA GLY A 249 17.16 -3.49 36.20
C GLY A 249 16.86 -5.00 36.39
N HIS A 250 17.69 -5.86 35.79
CA HIS A 250 17.54 -7.32 35.83
C HIS A 250 17.59 -7.95 37.25
N GLN A 251 17.92 -7.18 38.29
CA GLN A 251 18.12 -7.68 39.65
C GLN A 251 16.84 -8.22 40.32
N GLN A 252 15.65 -7.86 39.81
CA GLN A 252 14.37 -8.43 40.25
C GLN A 252 14.07 -9.83 39.66
N ARG A 253 14.77 -10.25 38.59
CA ARG A 253 14.46 -11.50 37.84
C ARG A 253 14.95 -12.80 38.50
N SER A 254 15.19 -12.79 39.81
CA SER A 254 15.61 -13.96 40.59
C SER A 254 14.43 -14.77 41.19
N GLY A 255 13.20 -14.42 40.83
CA GLY A 255 11.98 -15.18 41.12
C GLY A 255 11.43 -15.88 39.88
N SER A 256 10.95 -17.12 40.05
CA SER A 256 10.33 -17.91 38.96
C SER A 256 8.83 -17.64 38.91
N TRP A 257 8.44 -16.47 38.41
CA TRP A 257 7.06 -15.99 38.43
C TRP A 257 6.50 -15.71 37.03
N GLY A 258 5.16 -15.64 36.94
CA GLY A 258 4.40 -15.57 35.70
C GLY A 258 4.16 -14.15 35.19
N GLU A 259 3.47 -14.05 34.06
CA GLU A 259 3.19 -12.77 33.37
C GLU A 259 2.27 -11.82 34.18
N ASP A 260 1.53 -12.34 35.17
CA ASP A 260 0.62 -11.59 36.04
C ASP A 260 1.31 -10.93 37.26
N ASP A 261 2.58 -11.24 37.57
CA ASP A 261 3.21 -10.88 38.86
C ASP A 261 3.82 -9.46 38.88
N PHE A 262 3.64 -8.68 37.80
CA PHE A 262 4.34 -7.41 37.60
C PHE A 262 3.79 -6.23 38.42
N ASP A 263 2.53 -6.30 38.87
CA ASP A 263 1.87 -5.25 39.67
C ASP A 263 2.48 -5.11 41.08
N LEU A 264 3.09 -6.16 41.63
CA LEU A 264 3.34 -6.32 43.07
C LEU A 264 4.63 -5.69 43.62
N HIS A 265 5.41 -4.98 42.79
CA HIS A 265 6.67 -4.34 43.22
C HIS A 265 6.77 -2.82 42.99
N LEU A 266 5.71 -2.20 42.46
CA LEU A 266 5.53 -0.74 42.49
C LEU A 266 4.93 -0.26 43.84
N ASP A 267 4.70 -1.18 44.78
CA ASP A 267 3.73 -1.14 45.88
C ASP A 267 3.81 0.06 46.86
N GLN A 268 4.95 0.77 46.93
CA GLN A 268 5.11 1.96 47.77
C GLN A 268 4.72 3.28 47.06
N HIS A 269 4.80 3.31 45.72
CA HIS A 269 4.55 4.50 44.86
C HIS A 269 3.72 4.19 43.60
N HIS A 270 2.99 3.07 43.55
CA HIS A 270 2.25 2.63 42.37
C HIS A 270 1.24 3.67 41.90
N LEU A 271 0.40 4.16 42.84
CA LEU A 271 -0.64 5.15 42.55
C LEU A 271 -0.05 6.48 42.07
N ASP A 272 1.10 6.86 42.62
CA ASP A 272 1.80 8.11 42.27
C ASP A 272 2.48 8.02 40.89
N THR A 273 2.98 6.83 40.54
CA THR A 273 3.56 6.53 39.24
C THR A 273 2.46 6.57 38.19
N GLU A 274 1.35 5.86 38.41
CA GLU A 274 0.17 5.90 37.54
C GLU A 274 -0.40 7.31 37.40
N GLU A 275 -0.44 8.12 38.46
CA GLU A 275 -0.85 9.53 38.36
C GLU A 275 0.05 10.32 37.41
N LEU A 276 1.37 10.17 37.49
CA LEU A 276 2.30 10.80 36.55
C LEU A 276 2.13 10.25 35.12
N LEU A 277 2.01 8.94 34.93
CA LEU A 277 1.82 8.34 33.60
C LEU A 277 0.53 8.84 32.94
N VAL A 278 -0.57 8.87 33.68
CA VAL A 278 -1.86 9.41 33.22
C VAL A 278 -1.78 10.92 32.96
N HIS A 279 -1.07 11.69 33.79
CA HIS A 279 -0.84 13.12 33.53
C HIS A 279 -0.07 13.35 32.22
N LEU A 280 1.05 12.64 32.03
CA LEU A 280 1.89 12.70 30.83
C LEU A 280 1.11 12.29 29.57
N GLN A 281 0.27 11.26 29.66
CA GLN A 281 -0.58 10.84 28.55
C GLN A 281 -1.68 11.85 28.21
N LEU A 282 -2.42 12.36 29.22
CA LEU A 282 -3.59 13.20 29.00
C LEU A 282 -3.27 14.66 28.64
N TYR A 283 -2.25 15.26 29.27
CA TYR A 283 -1.92 16.68 29.07
C TYR A 283 -0.87 16.90 27.98
N TRP A 284 0.00 15.91 27.74
CA TRP A 284 1.18 16.08 26.88
C TRP A 284 1.29 15.07 25.74
N ASN A 285 0.36 14.10 25.64
CA ASN A 285 0.39 13.02 24.65
C ASN A 285 1.74 12.26 24.64
N VAL A 286 2.33 12.06 25.83
CA VAL A 286 3.56 11.30 26.03
C VAL A 286 3.20 9.86 26.33
N ALA A 287 3.78 8.92 25.58
CA ALA A 287 3.65 7.49 25.85
C ALA A 287 4.84 7.01 26.70
N VAL A 288 4.62 6.02 27.58
CA VAL A 288 5.67 5.45 28.43
C VAL A 288 5.65 3.94 28.31
N HIS A 289 6.83 3.32 28.15
CA HIS A 289 6.99 1.88 28.02
C HIS A 289 8.11 1.40 28.96
N PHE A 290 7.89 0.29 29.65
CA PHE A 290 8.88 -0.33 30.55
C PHE A 290 9.60 -1.48 29.83
N LEU A 291 10.94 -1.48 29.85
CA LEU A 291 11.79 -2.38 29.08
C LEU A 291 12.90 -3.01 29.95
N PHE A 292 13.31 -4.22 29.61
CA PHE A 292 14.24 -5.06 30.38
C PHE A 292 15.69 -5.00 29.91
N GLY A 293 16.10 -3.87 29.33
CA GLY A 293 17.48 -3.58 28.97
C GLY A 293 17.69 -3.09 27.54
N TRP A 294 18.95 -2.83 27.21
CA TRP A 294 19.36 -2.10 26.02
C TRP A 294 19.04 -2.77 24.68
N GLN A 295 18.84 -4.10 24.66
CA GLN A 295 18.36 -4.79 23.47
C GLN A 295 16.96 -4.31 23.09
N GLU A 296 16.04 -4.22 24.06
CA GLU A 296 14.65 -3.82 23.80
C GLU A 296 14.55 -2.32 23.46
N VAL A 297 15.38 -1.46 24.06
CA VAL A 297 15.52 -0.05 23.64
C VAL A 297 16.03 0.05 22.21
N THR A 298 17.04 -0.74 21.86
CA THR A 298 17.60 -0.79 20.50
C THR A 298 16.57 -1.28 19.50
N ASP A 299 15.78 -2.31 19.84
CA ASP A 299 14.71 -2.82 19.00
C ASP A 299 13.57 -1.80 18.82
N HIS A 300 13.26 -0.99 19.83
CA HIS A 300 12.34 0.16 19.70
C HIS A 300 12.90 1.25 18.77
N VAL A 301 14.16 1.64 18.90
CA VAL A 301 14.84 2.59 17.99
C VAL A 301 14.82 2.07 16.54
N VAL A 302 15.09 0.78 16.37
CA VAL A 302 15.09 0.10 15.06
C VAL A 302 13.68 0.00 14.47
N ALA A 303 12.67 -0.32 15.28
CA ALA A 303 11.27 -0.39 14.87
C ALA A 303 10.75 1.01 14.48
N LEU A 304 11.04 2.03 15.28
CA LEU A 304 10.61 3.41 15.02
C LEU A 304 11.27 3.99 13.77
N THR A 305 12.58 3.79 13.57
CA THR A 305 13.27 4.22 12.34
C THR A 305 12.69 3.54 11.09
N LYS A 306 12.31 2.25 11.19
CA LYS A 306 11.59 1.49 10.14
C LYS A 306 10.12 1.88 9.99
N ALA A 307 9.51 2.54 10.97
CA ALA A 307 8.16 3.08 10.89
C ALA A 307 8.16 4.47 10.22
N LEU A 308 9.09 5.34 10.64
CA LEU A 308 9.37 6.64 10.02
C LEU A 308 9.63 6.48 8.52
N SER A 309 10.50 5.54 8.11
CA SER A 309 10.81 5.35 6.69
C SER A 309 9.64 4.82 5.84
N LYS A 310 8.55 4.35 6.46
CA LYS A 310 7.32 3.94 5.77
C LYS A 310 6.29 5.06 5.65
N ARG A 311 6.37 6.14 6.45
CA ARG A 311 5.38 7.23 6.44
C ARG A 311 5.24 7.89 5.06
N PRO A 312 6.31 8.30 4.35
CA PRO A 312 6.18 9.00 3.07
C PRO A 312 5.60 8.10 1.98
N TYR A 313 5.98 6.81 1.99
CA TYR A 313 5.44 5.82 1.07
C TYR A 313 3.94 5.61 1.30
N LYS A 314 3.51 5.38 2.55
CA LYS A 314 2.10 5.21 2.91
C LYS A 314 1.26 6.45 2.55
N ALA A 315 1.76 7.65 2.82
CA ALA A 315 1.08 8.90 2.46
C ALA A 315 0.89 9.05 0.94
N LEU A 316 1.81 8.54 0.12
CA LEU A 316 1.71 8.54 -1.34
C LEU A 316 0.81 7.42 -1.90
N CYS A 317 0.75 6.26 -1.24
CA CYS A 317 -0.20 5.21 -1.58
C CYS A 317 -1.66 5.61 -1.30
N GLY A 318 -1.88 6.50 -0.32
CA GLY A 318 -3.20 6.90 0.15
C GLY A 318 -3.88 5.79 0.97
N ASP A 319 -5.14 6.03 1.34
CA ASP A 319 -5.99 4.96 1.88
C ASP A 319 -6.25 3.90 0.78
N PRO A 320 -6.06 2.61 1.06
CA PRO A 320 -6.40 1.56 0.11
C PRO A 320 -7.92 1.51 -0.07
N ASP A 321 -8.40 1.44 -1.33
CA ASP A 321 -9.83 1.35 -1.66
C ASP A 321 -10.55 0.18 -0.98
N LEU A 322 -9.78 -0.82 -0.54
CA LEU A 322 -10.21 -1.89 0.33
C LEU A 322 -9.42 -1.81 1.64
N GLY A 323 -9.94 -1.09 2.63
CA GLY A 323 -9.34 -0.97 3.98
C GLY A 323 -9.13 -2.29 4.73
N PHE A 324 -9.68 -3.39 4.22
CA PHE A 324 -9.43 -4.76 4.67
C PHE A 324 -8.05 -5.30 4.24
N CYS A 325 -7.51 -4.84 3.11
CA CYS A 325 -6.28 -5.33 2.48
C CYS A 325 -5.01 -4.73 3.11
N MET A 326 -4.91 -4.77 4.44
CA MET A 326 -3.73 -4.33 5.20
C MET A 326 -2.60 -5.36 5.13
N ASP A 327 -1.34 -4.95 5.34
CA ASP A 327 -0.21 -5.86 5.49
C ASP A 327 -0.36 -6.73 6.77
N GLY A 328 -0.44 -8.06 6.62
CA GLY A 328 -0.47 -8.96 7.78
C GLY A 328 -0.63 -10.45 7.44
N SER A 329 -0.38 -11.32 8.42
CA SER A 329 -0.51 -12.78 8.26
C SER A 329 -1.96 -13.26 8.07
N TRP A 330 -2.95 -12.41 8.33
CA TRP A 330 -4.38 -12.69 8.21
C TRP A 330 -4.91 -12.43 6.79
N SER A 331 -4.47 -11.32 6.17
CA SER A 331 -4.74 -10.92 4.79
C SER A 331 -3.85 -11.63 3.76
N ALA A 332 -2.74 -12.23 4.19
CA ALA A 332 -1.80 -12.96 3.34
C ALA A 332 -2.51 -13.99 2.44
N GLY A 333 -2.20 -13.98 1.14
CA GLY A 333 -2.73 -14.93 0.18
C GLY A 333 -2.36 -16.39 0.49
N VAL A 334 -3.17 -17.33 -0.01
CA VAL A 334 -2.81 -18.75 -0.05
C VAL A 334 -2.04 -19.00 -1.34
N ARG A 335 -0.86 -19.62 -1.26
CA ARG A 335 -0.14 -20.09 -2.45
C ARG A 335 -0.94 -21.20 -3.12
N VAL A 336 -1.16 -21.07 -4.43
CA VAL A 336 -1.77 -22.10 -5.27
C VAL A 336 -0.75 -22.50 -6.33
N ASP A 337 -0.45 -23.79 -6.42
CA ASP A 337 0.44 -24.33 -7.45
C ASP A 337 -0.36 -24.68 -8.72
N ARG A 338 0.33 -24.91 -9.85
CA ARG A 338 -0.30 -25.05 -11.18
C ARG A 338 -1.35 -26.16 -11.28
N ASP A 339 -1.22 -27.20 -10.46
CA ASP A 339 -2.14 -28.35 -10.41
C ASP A 339 -3.40 -28.09 -9.56
N GLY A 340 -3.60 -26.86 -9.07
CA GLY A 340 -4.75 -26.48 -8.23
C GLY A 340 -4.58 -26.80 -6.74
N HIS A 341 -3.47 -27.41 -6.34
CA HIS A 341 -3.11 -27.56 -4.92
C HIS A 341 -3.10 -26.20 -4.23
N GLY A 342 -3.87 -26.06 -3.15
CA GLY A 342 -4.13 -24.80 -2.44
C GLY A 342 -5.57 -24.26 -2.62
N LEU A 343 -6.28 -24.59 -3.71
CA LEU A 343 -7.62 -24.03 -3.97
C LEU A 343 -8.67 -24.36 -2.90
N ALA A 344 -8.63 -25.55 -2.29
CA ALA A 344 -9.51 -25.90 -1.17
C ALA A 344 -9.25 -25.04 0.09
N GLN A 345 -8.00 -24.60 0.29
CA GLN A 345 -7.62 -23.69 1.38
C GLN A 345 -8.00 -22.24 1.03
N VAL A 346 -7.90 -21.82 -0.24
CA VAL A 346 -8.46 -20.54 -0.73
C VAL A 346 -9.97 -20.49 -0.44
N TRP A 347 -10.73 -21.51 -0.85
CA TRP A 347 -12.18 -21.58 -0.64
C TRP A 347 -12.53 -21.52 0.86
N THR A 348 -11.78 -22.25 1.69
CA THR A 348 -11.96 -22.22 3.15
C THR A 348 -11.65 -20.83 3.73
N ARG A 349 -10.60 -20.13 3.26
CA ARG A 349 -10.32 -18.74 3.69
C ARG A 349 -11.36 -17.75 3.17
N GLN A 350 -11.90 -17.91 1.97
CA GLN A 350 -12.96 -17.05 1.42
C GLN A 350 -14.20 -17.06 2.33
N ILE A 351 -14.64 -18.24 2.79
CA ILE A 351 -15.74 -18.34 3.78
C ILE A 351 -15.35 -17.73 5.14
N GLN A 352 -14.07 -17.77 5.55
CA GLN A 352 -13.58 -17.10 6.77
C GLN A 352 -13.54 -15.57 6.67
N GLN A 353 -13.66 -14.96 5.49
CA GLN A 353 -13.69 -13.48 5.37
C GLN A 353 -15.03 -12.89 5.85
N LEU A 354 -16.08 -13.70 5.97
CA LEU A 354 -17.37 -13.29 6.50
C LEU A 354 -17.28 -13.04 8.01
N ASN A 355 -17.88 -11.93 8.47
CA ASN A 355 -17.93 -11.55 9.89
C ASN A 355 -18.44 -12.72 10.76
N ARG A 356 -17.87 -12.87 11.96
CA ARG A 356 -18.24 -13.92 12.95
C ARG A 356 -18.00 -15.38 12.51
N VAL A 357 -17.35 -15.65 11.36
CA VAL A 357 -17.06 -17.03 10.93
C VAL A 357 -15.78 -17.56 11.58
N SER A 358 -15.92 -18.61 12.40
CA SER A 358 -14.75 -19.33 12.93
C SER A 358 -14.12 -20.26 11.87
N PRO A 359 -12.82 -20.59 11.96
CA PRO A 359 -12.18 -21.54 11.05
C PRO A 359 -12.86 -22.91 10.98
N ALA A 360 -13.45 -23.36 12.09
CA ALA A 360 -14.21 -24.62 12.15
C ALA A 360 -15.55 -24.53 11.41
N MET A 361 -16.27 -23.39 11.50
CA MET A 361 -17.52 -23.18 10.74
C MET A 361 -17.25 -23.13 9.24
N ALA A 362 -16.21 -22.41 8.82
CA ALA A 362 -15.80 -22.40 7.42
C ALA A 362 -15.42 -23.80 6.93
N LYS A 363 -14.65 -24.57 7.72
CA LYS A 363 -14.31 -25.96 7.39
C LYS A 363 -15.54 -26.87 7.31
N ALA A 364 -16.57 -26.66 8.14
CA ALA A 364 -17.82 -27.41 8.04
C ALA A 364 -18.54 -27.15 6.70
N VAL A 365 -18.68 -25.87 6.32
CA VAL A 365 -19.26 -25.47 5.02
C VAL A 365 -18.44 -26.03 3.84
N THR A 366 -17.11 -25.89 3.85
CA THR A 366 -16.26 -26.38 2.75
C THR A 366 -16.04 -27.89 2.74
N SER A 367 -16.34 -28.61 3.83
CA SER A 367 -16.39 -30.08 3.84
C SER A 367 -17.69 -30.62 3.27
N ALA A 368 -18.82 -29.91 3.44
CA ALA A 368 -20.09 -30.24 2.80
C ALA A 368 -20.10 -29.84 1.31
N TYR A 369 -19.53 -28.69 0.98
CA TYR A 369 -19.45 -28.16 -0.39
C TYR A 369 -17.99 -27.83 -0.75
N SER A 370 -17.29 -28.81 -1.32
CA SER A 370 -15.84 -28.73 -1.62
C SER A 370 -15.45 -27.70 -2.68
N SER A 371 -16.40 -27.10 -3.39
CA SER A 371 -16.16 -25.98 -4.31
C SER A 371 -17.34 -24.99 -4.33
N PRO A 372 -17.11 -23.71 -4.72
CA PRO A 372 -18.18 -22.73 -4.88
C PRO A 372 -19.26 -23.18 -5.87
N SER A 373 -18.86 -23.87 -6.94
CA SER A 373 -19.77 -24.35 -7.99
C SER A 373 -20.72 -25.46 -7.52
N LEU A 374 -20.35 -26.25 -6.51
CA LEU A 374 -21.26 -27.22 -5.89
C LEU A 374 -22.29 -26.52 -4.99
N LEU A 375 -21.87 -25.49 -4.26
CA LEU A 375 -22.76 -24.71 -3.40
C LEU A 375 -23.76 -23.87 -4.24
N LEU A 376 -23.33 -23.26 -5.34
CA LEU A 376 -24.20 -22.54 -6.27
C LEU A 376 -25.29 -23.45 -6.86
N LYS A 377 -24.93 -24.64 -7.36
CA LYS A 377 -25.90 -25.63 -7.88
C LYS A 377 -26.93 -26.05 -6.83
N ALA A 378 -26.50 -26.27 -5.59
CA ALA A 378 -27.41 -26.61 -4.49
C ALA A 378 -28.38 -25.45 -4.12
N TYR A 379 -28.03 -24.19 -4.42
CA TYR A 379 -28.99 -23.08 -4.37
C TYR A 379 -29.92 -23.03 -5.60
N GLU A 380 -29.42 -23.35 -6.80
CA GLU A 380 -30.21 -23.39 -8.03
C GLU A 380 -31.31 -24.47 -8.00
N GLU A 381 -30.98 -25.66 -7.48
CA GLU A 381 -31.87 -26.84 -7.38
C GLU A 381 -33.04 -26.65 -6.40
N LEU A 382 -32.91 -25.76 -5.40
CA LEU A 382 -33.96 -25.49 -4.40
C LEU A 382 -35.03 -24.52 -4.94
N PRO A 383 -36.34 -24.81 -4.79
CA PRO A 383 -37.41 -23.95 -5.31
C PRO A 383 -37.71 -22.73 -4.43
N SER A 384 -37.53 -22.81 -3.11
CA SER A 384 -37.87 -21.71 -2.19
C SER A 384 -36.65 -20.88 -1.77
N GLU A 385 -36.81 -19.56 -1.73
CA GLU A 385 -35.74 -18.68 -1.24
C GLU A 385 -35.47 -18.86 0.26
N GLU A 386 -36.47 -19.26 1.05
CA GLU A 386 -36.28 -19.60 2.47
C GLU A 386 -35.44 -20.87 2.66
N GLU A 387 -35.59 -21.86 1.78
CA GLU A 387 -34.80 -23.09 1.80
C GLU A 387 -33.36 -22.77 1.40
N ARG A 388 -33.16 -21.98 0.32
CA ARG A 388 -31.83 -21.49 -0.10
C ARG A 388 -31.11 -20.75 1.04
N ARG A 389 -31.79 -19.83 1.73
CA ARG A 389 -31.25 -19.11 2.90
C ARG A 389 -30.93 -20.03 4.09
N ARG A 390 -31.58 -21.19 4.22
CA ARG A 390 -31.39 -22.14 5.34
C ARG A 390 -30.49 -23.35 5.00
N LEU A 391 -30.11 -23.58 3.73
CA LEU A 391 -29.37 -24.76 3.27
C LEU A 391 -28.15 -25.14 4.14
N LEU A 392 -27.37 -24.16 4.58
CA LEU A 392 -26.17 -24.39 5.39
C LEU A 392 -26.43 -24.41 6.91
N ALA A 393 -27.63 -24.07 7.37
CA ALA A 393 -27.91 -23.73 8.77
C ALA A 393 -27.69 -24.92 9.72
N ASP A 394 -28.04 -26.13 9.29
CA ASP A 394 -27.97 -27.34 10.10
C ASP A 394 -26.63 -28.09 10.00
N LEU A 395 -25.66 -27.58 9.25
CA LEU A 395 -24.33 -28.19 9.15
C LEU A 395 -23.63 -28.22 10.51
N THR A 396 -23.20 -29.41 10.93
CA THR A 396 -22.53 -29.66 12.20
C THR A 396 -21.05 -29.25 12.17
N VAL A 397 -20.64 -28.46 13.15
CA VAL A 397 -19.28 -27.93 13.28
C VAL A 397 -18.44 -28.89 14.12
N VAL A 398 -17.68 -29.76 13.45
CA VAL A 398 -16.77 -30.71 14.09
C VAL A 398 -15.58 -29.98 14.70
N GLY A 399 -15.40 -30.09 16.02
CA GLY A 399 -14.23 -29.52 16.72
C GLY A 399 -14.48 -28.87 18.09
N GLY A 400 -15.52 -29.27 18.84
CA GLY A 400 -15.77 -28.74 20.18
C GLY A 400 -16.50 -29.72 21.10
N ALA A 401 -16.36 -29.52 22.42
CA ALA A 401 -16.98 -30.36 23.46
C ALA A 401 -18.51 -30.23 23.59
N LYS A 402 -19.13 -29.38 22.77
CA LYS A 402 -20.58 -29.33 22.53
C LYS A 402 -20.80 -29.27 21.02
N GLU A 403 -21.81 -30.00 20.54
CA GLU A 403 -22.27 -29.89 19.15
C GLU A 403 -22.68 -28.44 18.87
N ARG A 404 -22.14 -27.86 17.80
CA ARG A 404 -22.47 -26.52 17.30
C ARG A 404 -22.90 -26.65 15.85
N ARG A 405 -23.86 -25.83 15.43
CA ARG A 405 -24.31 -25.73 14.03
C ARG A 405 -23.86 -24.41 13.41
N VAL A 406 -23.79 -24.36 12.08
CA VAL A 406 -23.48 -23.14 11.30
C VAL A 406 -24.51 -22.03 11.54
N GLY A 407 -25.79 -22.37 11.67
CA GLY A 407 -26.88 -21.46 12.00
C GLY A 407 -27.47 -20.70 10.80
N PRO A 408 -28.74 -20.25 10.91
CA PRO A 408 -29.47 -19.64 9.78
C PRO A 408 -28.96 -18.24 9.40
N GLU A 409 -28.33 -17.52 10.34
CA GLU A 409 -27.70 -16.23 10.07
C GLU A 409 -26.57 -16.41 9.06
N LEU A 410 -25.55 -17.23 9.36
CA LEU A 410 -24.43 -17.45 8.44
C LEU A 410 -24.88 -18.10 7.12
N ALA A 411 -25.84 -19.02 7.16
CA ALA A 411 -26.41 -19.61 5.94
C ALA A 411 -27.01 -18.54 5.01
N GLY A 412 -27.80 -17.61 5.55
CA GLY A 412 -28.39 -16.50 4.80
C GLY A 412 -27.37 -15.46 4.33
N ARG A 413 -26.22 -15.34 5.01
CA ARG A 413 -25.11 -14.46 4.61
C ARG A 413 -24.27 -15.06 3.48
N VAL A 414 -23.94 -16.35 3.54
CA VAL A 414 -23.27 -17.08 2.45
C VAL A 414 -24.14 -17.12 1.20
N HIS A 415 -25.46 -17.35 1.34
CA HIS A 415 -26.40 -17.25 0.22
C HIS A 415 -26.35 -15.86 -0.43
N ARG A 416 -26.54 -14.78 0.35
CA ARG A 416 -26.49 -13.40 -0.17
C ARG A 416 -25.17 -13.07 -0.86
N LEU A 417 -24.04 -13.48 -0.30
CA LEU A 417 -22.71 -13.26 -0.88
C LEU A 417 -22.56 -13.92 -2.27
N LEU A 418 -23.16 -15.09 -2.47
CA LEU A 418 -22.99 -15.89 -3.68
C LEU A 418 -24.07 -15.68 -4.74
N THR A 419 -25.25 -15.15 -4.39
CA THR A 419 -26.38 -14.94 -5.32
C THR A 419 -26.76 -13.48 -5.57
N SER A 420 -26.27 -12.52 -4.78
CA SER A 420 -26.51 -11.09 -5.01
C SER A 420 -25.73 -10.56 -6.21
N GLN A 421 -26.41 -9.79 -7.06
CA GLN A 421 -25.78 -8.95 -8.09
C GLN A 421 -25.52 -7.51 -7.61
N ASN A 422 -25.97 -7.14 -6.41
CA ASN A 422 -25.76 -5.81 -5.83
C ASN A 422 -24.49 -5.81 -4.94
N PRO A 423 -23.42 -5.09 -5.31
CA PRO A 423 -22.18 -5.01 -4.52
C PRO A 423 -22.33 -4.17 -3.24
N HIS A 424 -23.41 -3.40 -3.09
CA HIS A 424 -23.73 -2.62 -1.90
C HIS A 424 -24.75 -3.31 -0.98
N LEU A 425 -25.05 -4.59 -1.19
CA LEU A 425 -25.95 -5.35 -0.32
C LEU A 425 -25.28 -5.63 1.03
N LEU A 426 -25.85 -5.08 2.11
CA LEU A 426 -25.43 -5.43 3.46
C LEU A 426 -25.70 -6.90 3.75
N LEU A 427 -24.70 -7.55 4.34
CA LEU A 427 -24.71 -8.97 4.69
C LEU A 427 -25.12 -9.18 6.16
N ASP A 428 -25.85 -8.28 6.80
CA ASP A 428 -26.42 -8.50 8.15
C ASP A 428 -27.69 -9.35 8.09
#